data_AF-A0A928Y661-F1
#
_entry.id   AF-A0A928Y661-F1
#
_cell.length_a   1.000
_cell.length_b   1.000
_cell.length_c   1.000
_cell.angle_alpha   90.00
_cell.angle_beta   90.00
_cell.angle_gamma   90.00
#
_symmetry.space_group_name_H-M   'P 1'
#
loop_
_entity.id
_entity.type
_entity.pdbx_description
1 polymer ?
#
loop_
_entity_poly.entity_id
_entity_poly.type
_entity_poly.pdbx_seq_one_letter_code
_entity_poly.pdbx_strand_id
1 'polypeptide(L)'
;MKIGWAITICLYRRKLPAMVFTVLTVTCWMTLITKSQAASACKTEVARVVSMQGVIEIRRAQENAWQQAGMDIVLCAGDMIRARAQSRAALRLSNDRQYAAS
;
A
#
# COMPACT_ATOMS: atom_id res chain seq x y z
N MET A 1 16.38 57.82 13.35
CA MET A 1 16.61 56.36 13.45
C MET A 1 15.35 55.63 13.94
N LYS A 2 14.25 55.60 13.17
CA LYS A 2 13.02 54.86 13.55
C LYS A 2 12.37 54.08 12.39
N ILE A 3 12.90 54.20 11.18
CA ILE A 3 12.28 53.69 9.94
C ILE A 3 12.75 52.26 9.62
N GLY A 4 13.93 51.86 10.10
CA GLY A 4 14.51 50.54 9.81
C GLY A 4 13.75 49.35 10.42
N TRP A 5 13.13 49.51 11.59
CA TRP A 5 12.45 48.40 12.27
C TRP A 5 11.12 48.01 11.61
N ALA A 6 10.38 48.99 11.06
CA ALA A 6 9.11 48.73 10.36
C ALA A 6 9.31 47.98 9.03
N ILE A 7 10.42 48.24 8.33
CA ILE A 7 10.76 47.58 7.05
C ILE A 7 11.14 46.11 7.29
N THR A 8 11.94 45.83 8.34
CA THR A 8 12.32 44.45 8.70
C THR A 8 11.10 43.62 9.12
N ILE A 9 10.16 44.22 9.87
CA ILE A 9 8.91 43.55 10.29
C ILE A 9 7.98 43.29 9.08
N CYS A 10 7.85 44.25 8.14
CA CYS A 10 7.06 44.08 6.92
C CYS A 10 7.64 43.02 5.96
N LEU A 11 8.97 42.97 5.82
CA LEU A 11 9.64 41.97 4.98
C LEU A 11 9.53 40.55 5.58
N TYR A 12 9.56 40.43 6.91
CA TYR A 12 9.30 39.18 7.62
C TYR A 12 7.85 38.71 7.44
N ARG A 13 6.87 39.63 7.54
CA ARG A 13 5.44 39.36 7.31
C ARG A 13 5.12 38.93 5.87
N ARG A 14 5.94 39.31 4.89
CA ARG A 14 5.80 38.91 3.47
C ARG A 14 6.38 37.53 3.14
N LYS A 15 7.36 37.05 3.91
CA LYS A 15 8.01 35.73 3.75
C LYS A 15 7.35 34.63 4.60
N LEU A 16 6.64 35.01 5.66
CA LEU A 16 5.82 34.13 6.49
C LEU A 16 4.77 33.29 5.73
N PRO A 17 3.94 33.84 4.82
CA PRO A 17 2.95 33.01 4.11
C PRO A 17 3.62 31.99 3.17
N ALA A 18 4.76 32.34 2.56
CA ALA A 18 5.51 31.43 1.69
C ALA A 18 6.12 30.27 2.49
N MET A 19 6.69 30.54 3.67
CA MET A 19 7.29 29.53 4.54
C MET A 19 6.22 28.58 5.12
N VAL A 20 5.07 29.11 5.51
CA VAL A 20 3.91 28.31 5.96
C VAL A 20 3.40 27.43 4.83
N PHE A 21 3.29 27.96 3.61
CA PHE A 21 2.85 27.18 2.46
C PHE A 21 3.79 26.01 2.15
N THR A 22 5.11 26.23 2.20
CA THR A 22 6.09 25.16 1.98
C THR A 22 6.06 24.08 3.07
N VAL A 23 5.79 24.45 4.32
CA VAL A 23 5.65 23.48 5.41
C VAL A 23 4.36 22.67 5.24
N LEU A 24 3.26 23.32 4.85
CA LEU A 24 1.98 22.66 4.59
C LEU A 24 2.05 21.68 3.40
N THR A 25 2.76 22.03 2.32
CA THR A 25 2.91 21.12 1.17
C THR A 25 3.76 19.91 1.51
N VAL A 26 4.87 20.09 2.24
CA VAL A 26 5.75 18.98 2.66
C VAL A 26 5.05 18.05 3.66
N THR A 27 4.33 18.61 4.64
CA THR A 27 3.57 17.80 5.61
C THR A 27 2.42 17.03 4.94
N CYS A 28 1.71 17.65 3.99
CA CYS A 28 0.68 16.98 3.20
C CYS A 28 1.23 15.82 2.36
N TRP A 29 2.43 15.97 1.79
CA TRP A 29 3.06 14.89 1.03
C TRP A 29 3.38 13.66 1.89
N MET A 30 3.82 13.86 3.13
CA MET A 30 4.16 12.76 4.04
C MET A 30 2.93 11.97 4.49
N THR A 31 1.77 12.61 4.67
CA THR A 31 0.54 11.91 5.11
C THR A 31 -0.10 11.06 4.02
N LEU A 32 0.22 11.31 2.75
CA LEU A 32 -0.36 10.57 1.61
C LEU A 32 0.28 9.18 1.37
N ILE A 33 1.48 8.93 1.91
CA ILE A 33 2.25 7.70 1.61
C ILE A 33 1.94 6.58 2.62
N THR A 34 1.40 6.89 3.79
CA THR A 34 1.08 5.90 4.84
C THR A 34 -0.30 5.28 4.66
N LYS A 35 -0.46 4.39 3.68
CA LYS A 35 -1.53 3.39 3.65
C LYS A 35 -0.93 1.98 3.63
N SER A 36 -0.33 1.56 4.75
CA SER A 36 0.04 0.16 4.97
C SER A 36 -1.20 -0.61 5.45
N GLN A 37 -1.86 -1.32 4.53
CA GLN A 37 -2.92 -2.27 4.92
C GLN A 37 -2.26 -3.55 5.42
N ALA A 38 -2.26 -3.75 6.74
CA ALA A 38 -1.95 -5.05 7.32
C ALA A 38 -3.15 -5.98 7.06
N ALA A 39 -2.92 -7.05 6.30
CA ALA A 39 -3.94 -8.07 6.08
C ALA A 39 -4.35 -8.67 7.44
N SER A 40 -5.66 -8.83 7.66
CA SER A 40 -6.20 -9.41 8.90
C SER A 40 -5.63 -10.81 9.14
N ALA A 41 -5.35 -11.12 10.41
CA ALA A 41 -4.87 -12.44 10.81
C ALA A 41 -5.89 -13.51 10.39
N CYS A 42 -5.46 -14.39 9.49
CA CYS A 42 -6.29 -15.44 8.90
C CYS A 42 -6.75 -16.43 10.00
N LYS A 43 -8.05 -16.62 10.18
CA LYS A 43 -8.58 -17.60 11.17
C LYS A 43 -8.30 -19.06 10.73
N THR A 44 -8.23 -19.31 9.43
CA THR A 44 -7.91 -20.62 8.85
C THR A 44 -7.13 -20.42 7.56
N GLU A 45 -5.84 -20.75 7.58
CA GLU A 45 -4.99 -20.85 6.38
C GLU A 45 -5.48 -22.03 5.54
N VAL A 46 -5.84 -21.76 4.28
CA VAL A 46 -6.33 -22.78 3.33
C VAL A 46 -5.25 -23.14 2.33
N ALA A 47 -4.47 -22.16 1.89
CA ALA A 47 -3.38 -22.36 0.97
C ALA A 47 -2.30 -21.28 1.12
N ARG A 48 -1.13 -21.56 0.54
CA ARG A 48 0.03 -20.68 0.49
C ARG A 48 0.61 -20.65 -0.91
N VAL A 49 0.97 -19.47 -1.39
CA VAL A 49 1.64 -19.32 -2.69
C VAL A 49 3.11 -19.72 -2.54
N VAL A 50 3.47 -20.88 -3.07
CA VAL A 50 4.86 -21.41 -2.97
C VAL A 50 5.71 -21.08 -4.18
N SER A 51 5.09 -20.72 -5.32
CA SER A 51 5.80 -20.25 -6.50
C SER A 51 4.90 -19.34 -7.33
N MET A 52 5.52 -18.37 -8.00
CA MET A 52 4.85 -17.37 -8.84
C MET A 52 5.71 -17.05 -10.06
N GLN A 53 5.06 -16.94 -11.21
CA GLN A 53 5.59 -16.40 -12.45
C GLN A 53 4.58 -15.40 -13.01
N GLY A 54 5.01 -14.18 -13.32
CA GLY A 54 4.13 -13.12 -13.81
C GLY A 54 3.34 -12.44 -12.69
N VAL A 55 2.15 -11.94 -13.02
CA VAL A 55 1.32 -11.12 -12.11
C VAL A 55 0.17 -11.95 -11.60
N ILE A 56 0.16 -12.15 -10.28
CA ILE A 56 -0.92 -12.82 -9.55
C ILE A 56 -1.65 -11.78 -8.73
N GLU A 57 -2.97 -11.85 -8.73
CA GLU A 57 -3.81 -10.96 -7.94
C GLU A 57 -4.69 -11.78 -7.00
N ILE A 58 -4.88 -11.24 -5.80
CA ILE A 58 -5.74 -11.78 -4.75
C ILE A 58 -6.83 -10.76 -4.44
N ARG A 59 -8.03 -11.24 -4.19
CA ARG A 59 -9.11 -10.48 -3.60
C ARG A 59 -9.48 -11.15 -2.29
N ARG A 60 -9.30 -10.42 -1.18
CA ARG A 60 -9.66 -10.91 0.15
C ARG A 60 -11.17 -11.04 0.28
N ALA A 61 -11.65 -12.00 1.07
CA ALA A 61 -13.09 -12.19 1.29
C ALA A 61 -13.81 -10.90 1.76
N GLN A 62 -13.13 -10.07 2.57
CA GLN A 62 -13.67 -8.81 3.11
C GLN A 62 -13.50 -7.61 2.17
N GLU A 63 -12.83 -7.79 1.03
CA GLU A 63 -12.49 -6.72 0.10
C GLU A 63 -13.12 -6.96 -1.28
N ASN A 64 -13.51 -5.87 -1.94
CA ASN A 64 -13.98 -5.93 -3.32
C ASN A 64 -12.86 -5.67 -4.35
N ALA A 65 -11.69 -5.21 -3.91
CA ALA A 65 -10.59 -4.87 -4.79
C ALA A 65 -9.66 -6.08 -5.00
N TRP A 66 -9.16 -6.21 -6.23
CA TRP A 66 -8.03 -7.08 -6.53
C TRP A 66 -6.75 -6.37 -6.14
N GLN A 67 -5.90 -7.05 -5.38
CA GLN A 67 -4.59 -6.60 -4.95
C GLN A 67 -3.53 -7.53 -5.54
N GLN A 68 -2.36 -7.01 -5.88
CA GLN A 68 -1.27 -7.85 -6.36
C GLN A 68 -0.76 -8.75 -5.22
N ALA A 69 -0.70 -10.05 -5.47
CA ALA A 69 -0.21 -11.06 -4.53
C ALA A 69 1.31 -11.24 -4.68
N GLY A 70 1.99 -11.41 -3.54
CA GLY A 70 3.41 -11.75 -3.48
C GLY A 70 3.69 -13.26 -3.49
N MET A 71 4.96 -13.64 -3.31
CA MET A 71 5.31 -15.00 -2.92
C MET A 71 5.03 -15.22 -1.44
N ASP A 72 4.84 -16.47 -1.04
CA ASP A 72 4.66 -16.91 0.35
C ASP A 72 3.45 -16.28 1.07
N ILE A 73 2.50 -15.73 0.30
CA ILE A 73 1.29 -15.15 0.89
C ILE A 73 0.32 -16.28 1.26
N VAL A 74 -0.32 -16.10 2.41
CA VAL A 74 -1.32 -17.01 2.93
C VAL A 74 -2.70 -16.63 2.40
N LEU A 75 -3.37 -17.60 1.80
CA LEU A 75 -4.76 -17.54 1.34
C LEU A 75 -5.70 -18.06 2.41
N CYS A 76 -6.72 -17.26 2.70
CA CYS A 76 -7.77 -17.59 3.64
C CYS A 76 -8.97 -18.22 2.95
N ALA A 77 -9.80 -18.90 3.73
CA ALA A 77 -11.10 -19.35 3.24
C ALA A 77 -11.93 -18.16 2.73
N GLY A 78 -12.43 -18.29 1.49
CA GLY A 78 -13.21 -17.23 0.83
C GLY A 78 -12.39 -16.23 0.02
N ASP A 79 -11.05 -16.26 0.10
CA ASP A 79 -10.21 -15.45 -0.77
C ASP A 79 -10.30 -15.97 -2.22
N MET A 80 -10.29 -15.03 -3.17
CA MET A 80 -10.21 -15.34 -4.59
C MET A 80 -8.82 -15.01 -5.11
N ILE A 81 -8.27 -15.90 -5.94
CA ILE A 81 -6.99 -15.70 -6.62
C ILE A 81 -7.19 -15.75 -8.13
N ARG A 82 -6.46 -14.89 -8.85
CA ARG A 82 -6.43 -14.91 -10.32
C ARG A 82 -5.01 -14.74 -10.84
N ALA A 83 -4.68 -15.50 -11.87
CA ALA A 83 -3.47 -15.28 -12.67
C ALA A 83 -3.82 -14.36 -13.84
N ARG A 84 -2.96 -13.38 -14.13
CA ARG A 84 -3.07 -12.58 -15.36
C ARG A 84 -2.61 -13.40 -16.57
N ALA A 85 -2.79 -12.84 -17.77
CA ALA A 85 -2.32 -13.47 -19.00
C ALA A 85 -0.84 -13.88 -18.87
N GLN A 86 -0.53 -15.11 -19.28
CA GLN A 86 0.81 -15.70 -19.22
C GLN A 86 1.43 -15.77 -17.81
N SER A 87 0.62 -15.67 -16.76
CA SER A 87 1.07 -15.78 -15.37
C SER A 87 0.73 -17.16 -14.81
N ARG A 88 1.51 -17.64 -13.85
CA ARG A 88 1.36 -18.96 -13.22
C ARG A 88 1.65 -18.86 -11.74
N ALA A 89 0.88 -19.55 -10.91
CA ALA A 89 1.17 -19.69 -9.49
C ALA A 89 1.04 -21.15 -9.06
N ALA A 90 1.93 -21.60 -8.17
CA ALA A 90 1.79 -22.86 -7.47
C ALA A 90 1.34 -22.58 -6.04
N LEU A 91 0.31 -23.32 -5.62
CA LEU A 91 -0.35 -23.20 -4.34
C LEU A 91 -0.15 -24.50 -3.56
N ARG A 92 0.34 -24.40 -2.32
CA ARG A 92 0.31 -25.51 -1.36
C ARG A 92 -0.91 -25.33 -0.49
N LEU A 93 -1.83 -26.28 -0.50
CA LEU A 93 -2.94 -26.31 0.44
C LEU A 93 -2.47 -26.81 1.79
N SER A 94 -3.17 -26.41 2.84
CA SER A 94 -2.94 -26.87 4.22
C SER A 94 -3.11 -28.38 4.39
N ASN A 95 -3.80 -29.04 3.44
CA ASN A 95 -3.94 -30.50 3.35
C ASN A 95 -2.80 -31.16 2.54
N ASP A 96 -1.65 -30.50 2.41
CA ASP A 96 -0.46 -30.92 1.63
C ASP A 96 -0.66 -31.18 0.13
N ARG A 97 -1.84 -30.88 -0.41
CA ARG A 97 -2.09 -30.96 -1.86
C ARG A 97 -1.56 -29.72 -2.57
N GLN A 98 -1.01 -29.92 -3.77
CA GLN A 98 -0.49 -28.85 -4.61
C GLN A 98 -1.46 -28.56 -5.76
N TYR A 99 -1.73 -27.28 -6.04
CA TYR A 99 -2.58 -26.83 -7.15
C TYR A 99 -1.86 -25.76 -7.97
N ALA A 100 -2.05 -25.76 -9.28
CA ALA A 100 -1.50 -24.76 -10.20
C ALA A 100 -2.63 -23.86 -10.73
N ALA A 101 -2.43 -22.55 -10.65
CA ALA A 101 -3.30 -21.54 -11.26
C ALA A 101 -2.60 -20.92 -12.49
N SER A 102 -3.31 -20.80 -13.60
CA SER A 102 -2.83 -20.29 -14.89
C SER A 102 -3.87 -19.44 -15.59
#